data_AF-A0A2D4MA98-F1
#
_entry.id   AF-A0A2D4MA98-F1
#
_cell.length_a   1.000
_cell.length_b   1.000
_cell.length_c   1.000
_cell.angle_alpha   90.00
_cell.angle_beta   90.00
_cell.angle_gamma   90.00
#
_symmetry.space_group_name_H-M   'P 1'
#
loop_
_entity.id
_entity.type
_entity.pdbx_description
1 polymer ?
#
loop_
_entity_poly.entity_id
_entity_poly.type
_entity_poly.pdbx_seq_one_letter_code
_entity_poly.pdbx_strand_id
1 'polypeptide(L)'
;SSGDILNNSCVMEYHQATGTLSAHFRNMSLKRIKRSDRRGAESVTEEKFTILFESHFSVGGNELVFQVKTLSLPVVVIVHGSQDNNATATVLWDNAFAEPGRVPFAVPDKVMWSQLCEALNMKFKSEVQSSRGLTKENLLFLAQKLFNSSMNHLEDYNNMTVSWAQFNRVNKIPINN
;
A
#
# COMPACT_ATOMS: atom_id res chain seq x y z
N SER A 1 -13.77 -11.25 12.22
CA SER A 1 -12.42 -11.21 11.62
C SER A 1 -12.45 -11.93 10.28
N SER A 2 -11.76 -11.41 9.27
CA SER A 2 -11.60 -12.07 7.96
C SER A 2 -10.44 -13.06 7.95
N GLY A 3 -9.44 -12.91 8.81
CA GLY A 3 -8.26 -13.79 8.84
C GLY A 3 -8.02 -14.45 10.20
N ASP A 4 -7.40 -15.63 10.16
CA ASP A 4 -6.94 -16.39 11.34
C ASP A 4 -5.41 -16.30 11.44
N ILE A 5 -4.91 -15.59 12.46
CA ILE A 5 -3.47 -15.37 12.70
C ILE A 5 -3.04 -16.14 13.95
N LEU A 6 -2.01 -16.97 13.84
CA LEU A 6 -1.34 -17.59 14.99
C LEU A 6 -0.34 -16.63 15.63
N ASN A 7 -0.09 -16.83 16.93
CA ASN A 7 0.86 -16.04 17.73
C ASN A 7 0.53 -14.53 17.68
N ASN A 8 -0.76 -14.20 17.69
CA ASN A 8 -1.32 -12.85 17.55
C ASN A 8 -1.54 -12.12 18.88
N SER A 9 -1.00 -12.63 19.99
CA SER A 9 -1.05 -11.99 21.31
C SER A 9 0.35 -11.87 21.88
N CYS A 10 0.61 -10.76 22.57
CA CYS A 10 1.89 -10.44 23.18
C CYS A 10 1.64 -9.56 24.42
N VAL A 11 2.54 -9.64 25.40
CA VAL A 11 2.54 -8.74 26.57
C VAL A 11 3.36 -7.51 26.22
N MET A 12 2.89 -6.33 26.64
CA MET A 12 3.67 -5.10 26.52
C MET A 12 4.80 -5.07 27.56
N GLU A 13 6.00 -4.72 27.12
CA GLU A 13 7.21 -4.66 27.93
C GLU A 13 7.67 -3.20 28.07
N TYR A 14 8.03 -2.80 29.29
CA TYR A 14 8.52 -1.45 29.56
C TYR A 14 10.06 -1.41 29.60
N HIS A 15 10.64 -0.68 28.67
CA HIS A 15 12.07 -0.44 28.57
C HIS A 15 12.45 0.82 29.34
N GLN A 16 12.92 0.65 30.58
CA GLN A 16 13.22 1.76 31.50
C GLN A 16 14.25 2.74 30.95
N ALA A 17 15.28 2.27 30.25
CA ALA A 17 16.34 3.12 29.72
C ALA A 17 15.85 4.11 28.65
N THR A 18 14.80 3.76 27.89
CA THR A 18 14.23 4.59 26.83
C THR A 18 12.87 5.19 27.19
N GLY A 19 12.30 4.81 28.34
CA GLY A 19 10.94 5.19 28.73
C GLY A 19 9.86 4.66 27.79
N THR A 20 10.10 3.56 27.08
CA THR A 20 9.20 3.05 26.04
C THR A 20 8.42 1.84 26.53
N LEU A 21 7.10 1.84 26.34
CA LEU A 21 6.25 0.66 26.48
C LEU A 21 5.95 0.09 25.09
N SER A 22 6.34 -1.15 24.81
CA SER A 22 6.22 -1.75 23.48
C SER A 22 5.79 -3.23 23.53
N ALA A 23 5.06 -3.68 22.52
CA ALA A 23 4.77 -5.09 22.28
C ALA A 23 5.42 -5.53 20.97
N HIS A 24 6.12 -6.66 20.98
CA HIS A 24 6.87 -7.16 19.82
C HIS A 24 6.27 -8.46 19.28
N PHE A 25 5.66 -8.37 18.11
CA PHE A 25 5.09 -9.53 17.42
C PHE A 25 6.10 -10.08 16.40
N ARG A 26 6.90 -11.09 16.78
CA ARG A 26 7.98 -11.63 15.93
C ARG A 26 7.57 -12.82 15.06
N ASN A 27 6.63 -13.64 15.54
CA ASN A 27 6.33 -14.95 14.98
C ASN A 27 4.86 -15.11 14.55
N MET A 28 4.21 -14.00 14.18
CA MET A 28 2.83 -14.05 13.69
C MET A 28 2.76 -14.84 12.38
N SER A 29 1.71 -15.64 12.21
CA SER A 29 1.52 -16.44 11.00
C SER A 29 0.05 -16.47 10.60
N LEU A 30 -0.27 -15.96 9.40
CA LEU A 30 -1.61 -16.04 8.83
C LEU A 30 -1.86 -17.48 8.33
N LYS A 31 -2.91 -18.13 8.84
CA LYS A 31 -3.27 -19.52 8.45
C LYS A 31 -4.42 -19.58 7.48
N ARG A 32 -5.41 -18.71 7.62
CA ARG A 32 -6.60 -18.66 6.78
C ARG A 32 -7.02 -17.22 6.54
N ILE A 33 -7.60 -16.99 5.38
CA ILE A 33 -8.17 -15.70 5.00
C ILE A 33 -9.50 -15.96 4.28
N LYS A 34 -10.56 -15.33 4.78
CA LYS A 34 -11.86 -15.22 4.13
C LYS A 34 -11.81 -13.99 3.23
N ARG A 35 -12.23 -14.18 1.98
CA ARG A 35 -12.28 -13.13 0.98
C ARG A 35 -13.72 -12.78 0.67
N SER A 36 -13.93 -11.55 0.28
CA SER A 36 -15.24 -11.07 -0.15
C SER A 36 -15.59 -11.68 -1.50
N ASP A 37 -16.87 -11.94 -1.74
CA ASP A 37 -17.34 -12.32 -3.08
C ASP A 37 -17.04 -11.19 -4.05
N ARG A 38 -16.19 -11.47 -5.05
CA ARG A 38 -15.76 -10.45 -6.00
C ARG A 38 -16.91 -10.06 -6.91
N ARG A 39 -17.00 -8.77 -7.23
CA ARG A 39 -17.94 -8.25 -8.23
C ARG A 39 -17.15 -7.66 -9.41
N GLY A 40 -17.48 -8.08 -10.63
CA GLY A 40 -16.87 -7.52 -11.84
C GLY A 40 -15.40 -7.93 -12.04
N ALA A 41 -14.57 -6.96 -12.43
CA ALA A 41 -13.19 -7.17 -12.89
C ALA A 41 -12.12 -7.09 -11.78
N GLU A 42 -12.50 -7.12 -10.51
CA GLU A 42 -11.58 -6.95 -9.38
C GLU A 42 -10.70 -8.19 -9.15
N SER A 43 -9.39 -7.98 -9.03
CA SER A 43 -8.44 -9.05 -8.71
C SER A 43 -8.35 -9.32 -7.20
N VAL A 44 -8.04 -10.57 -6.81
CA VAL A 44 -7.68 -10.94 -5.42
C VAL A 44 -6.57 -10.06 -4.83
N THR A 45 -5.68 -9.56 -5.68
CA THR A 45 -4.53 -8.74 -5.31
C THR A 45 -4.90 -7.28 -5.06
N GLU A 46 -6.16 -6.92 -5.25
CA GLU A 46 -6.68 -5.57 -4.97
C GLU A 46 -7.45 -5.52 -3.65
N GLU A 47 -7.73 -6.68 -3.06
CA GLU A 47 -8.41 -6.79 -1.77
C GLU A 47 -7.45 -6.41 -0.64
N LYS A 48 -7.78 -5.32 0.06
CA LYS A 48 -6.98 -4.75 1.15
C LYS A 48 -7.54 -5.20 2.50
N PHE A 49 -6.63 -5.57 3.40
CA PHE A 49 -6.91 -5.91 4.79
C PHE A 49 -6.10 -5.02 5.72
N THR A 50 -6.33 -5.09 7.03
CA THR A 50 -5.48 -4.49 8.05
C THR A 50 -5.32 -5.45 9.21
N ILE A 51 -4.23 -5.30 9.95
CA ILE A 51 -4.06 -5.90 11.25
C ILE A 51 -4.60 -4.91 12.27
N LEU A 52 -5.68 -5.30 12.95
CA LEU A 52 -6.20 -4.58 14.11
C LEU A 52 -5.38 -4.99 15.34
N PHE A 53 -4.74 -4.02 15.97
CA PHE A 53 -4.13 -4.18 17.29
C PHE A 53 -5.08 -3.60 18.33
N GLU A 54 -5.34 -4.36 19.38
CA GLU A 54 -6.18 -3.93 20.49
C GLU A 54 -5.50 -4.24 21.83
N SER A 55 -5.69 -3.35 22.80
CA SER A 55 -5.18 -3.51 24.16
C SER A 55 -6.16 -2.93 25.16
N HIS A 56 -6.12 -3.49 26.37
CA HIS A 56 -6.97 -3.12 27.49
C HIS A 56 -6.08 -2.87 28.70
N PHE A 57 -6.18 -1.70 29.32
CA PHE A 57 -5.35 -1.36 30.49
C PHE A 57 -6.07 -0.39 31.41
N SER A 58 -5.62 -0.34 32.67
CA SER A 58 -6.17 0.55 33.68
C SER A 58 -5.16 1.61 34.12
N VAL A 59 -5.63 2.79 34.50
CA VAL A 59 -4.82 3.90 35.02
C VAL A 59 -5.41 4.36 36.36
N GLY A 60 -4.56 4.81 37.28
CA GLY A 60 -4.99 5.35 38.58
C GLY A 60 -5.51 4.28 39.54
N GLY A 61 -4.88 3.10 39.61
CA GLY A 61 -5.31 2.05 40.56
C GLY A 61 -6.66 1.41 40.23
N ASN A 62 -6.96 1.22 38.94
CA ASN A 62 -8.22 0.69 38.39
C ASN A 62 -9.41 1.65 38.37
N GLU A 63 -9.20 2.96 38.60
CA GLU A 63 -10.27 3.96 38.46
C GLU A 63 -10.71 4.17 37.01
N LEU A 64 -9.76 4.15 36.07
CA LEU A 64 -10.02 4.33 34.65
C LEU A 64 -9.58 3.11 33.87
N VAL A 65 -10.50 2.51 33.10
CA VAL A 65 -10.22 1.36 32.21
C VAL A 65 -10.34 1.82 30.77
N PHE A 66 -9.27 1.64 30.01
CA PHE A 66 -9.19 2.03 28.60
C PHE A 66 -9.18 0.80 27.69
N GLN A 67 -9.91 0.91 26.58
CA GLN A 67 -9.77 0.02 25.43
C GLN A 67 -9.19 0.85 24.29
N VAL A 68 -7.99 0.48 23.83
CA VAL A 68 -7.33 1.16 22.72
C VAL A 68 -7.27 0.24 21.53
N LYS A 69 -7.48 0.81 20.34
CA LYS A 69 -7.45 0.11 19.07
C LYS A 69 -6.66 0.93 18.06
N THR A 70 -5.85 0.26 17.27
CA THR A 70 -5.15 0.87 16.14
C THR A 70 -5.11 -0.08 14.96
N LEU A 71 -5.14 0.49 13.75
CA LEU A 71 -5.09 -0.26 12.50
C LEU A 71 -3.71 -0.12 11.89
N SER A 72 -3.15 -1.21 11.35
CA SER A 72 -2.00 -1.12 10.46
C SER A 72 -2.37 -0.37 9.18
N LEU A 73 -1.35 0.09 8.44
CA LEU A 73 -1.48 0.36 7.02
C LEU A 73 -2.07 -0.85 6.26
N PRO A 74 -2.69 -0.64 5.09
CA PRO A 74 -3.28 -1.73 4.33
C PRO A 74 -2.26 -2.81 3.99
N VAL A 75 -2.70 -4.06 4.09
CA VAL A 75 -1.96 -5.25 3.67
C VAL A 75 -2.75 -5.99 2.60
N VAL A 76 -2.06 -6.51 1.59
CA VAL A 76 -2.65 -7.40 0.58
C VAL A 76 -2.16 -8.82 0.86
N VAL A 77 -3.10 -9.75 0.99
CA VAL A 77 -2.77 -11.16 1.23
C VAL A 77 -2.62 -11.88 -0.10
N ILE A 78 -1.49 -12.55 -0.31
CA ILE A 78 -1.22 -13.40 -1.48
C ILE A 78 -1.06 -14.86 -1.07
N VAL A 79 -1.30 -15.78 -1.99
CA VAL A 79 -1.13 -17.24 -1.77
C VAL A 79 -0.02 -17.84 -2.64
N HIS A 80 0.44 -17.11 -3.66
CA HIS A 80 1.52 -17.54 -4.54
C HIS A 80 2.35 -16.33 -4.99
N GLY A 81 3.66 -16.51 -5.16
CA GLY A 81 4.59 -15.42 -5.50
C GLY A 81 4.28 -14.72 -6.83
N SER A 82 3.59 -15.39 -7.76
CA SER A 82 3.14 -14.75 -9.03
C SER A 82 2.16 -13.59 -8.83
N GLN A 83 1.59 -13.43 -7.63
CA GLN A 83 0.67 -12.34 -7.29
C GLN A 83 1.39 -11.10 -6.73
N ASP A 84 2.69 -11.21 -6.41
CA ASP A 84 3.44 -10.20 -5.66
C ASP A 84 3.48 -8.85 -6.36
N ASN A 85 3.74 -8.82 -7.67
CA ASN A 85 3.79 -7.59 -8.46
C ASN A 85 2.46 -6.82 -8.39
N ASN A 86 1.33 -7.52 -8.59
CA ASN A 86 0.02 -6.88 -8.57
C ASN A 86 -0.39 -6.44 -7.15
N ALA A 87 0.00 -7.20 -6.12
CA ALA A 87 -0.24 -6.84 -4.74
C ALA A 87 0.58 -5.61 -4.33
N THR A 88 1.86 -5.57 -4.73
CA THR A 88 2.76 -4.43 -4.53
C THR A 88 2.24 -3.18 -5.22
N ALA A 89 1.69 -3.29 -6.44
CA ALA A 89 1.05 -2.18 -7.12
C ALA A 89 -0.14 -1.61 -6.32
N THR A 90 -0.99 -2.47 -5.75
CA THR A 90 -2.12 -2.05 -4.89
C THR A 90 -1.64 -1.31 -3.64
N VAL A 91 -0.61 -1.82 -2.98
CA VAL A 91 -0.03 -1.19 -1.78
C VAL A 91 0.66 0.13 -2.12
N LEU A 92 1.39 0.19 -3.24
CA LEU A 92 2.03 1.41 -3.72
C LEU A 92 0.98 2.50 -3.98
N TRP A 93 -0.11 2.18 -4.67
CA TRP A 93 -1.19 3.13 -4.95
C TRP A 93 -1.86 3.64 -3.67
N ASP A 94 -2.09 2.75 -2.70
CA ASP A 94 -2.69 3.16 -1.43
C ASP A 94 -1.78 4.06 -0.60
N ASN A 95 -0.51 3.68 -0.44
CA ASN A 95 0.44 4.46 0.33
C ASN A 95 0.75 5.83 -0.30
N ALA A 96 0.75 5.90 -1.63
CA ALA A 96 1.07 7.14 -2.34
C ALA A 96 -0.08 8.16 -2.35
N PHE A 97 -1.33 7.70 -2.35
CA PHE A 97 -2.49 8.54 -2.67
C PHE A 97 -3.60 8.48 -1.61
N ALA A 98 -3.29 8.00 -0.41
CA ALA A 98 -4.20 8.05 0.72
C ALA A 98 -4.36 9.48 1.25
N GLU A 99 -5.59 9.97 1.32
CA GLU A 99 -5.91 11.26 1.94
C GLU A 99 -5.96 11.16 3.48
N PRO A 100 -5.54 12.21 4.21
CA PRO A 100 -5.69 12.27 5.67
C PRO A 100 -7.17 12.14 6.10
N GLY A 101 -7.44 11.31 7.11
CA GLY A 101 -8.79 11.15 7.67
C GLY A 101 -9.77 10.38 6.78
N ARG A 102 -9.30 9.75 5.69
CA ARG A 102 -10.12 8.91 4.82
C ARG A 102 -10.83 7.77 5.56
N VAL A 103 -11.96 7.32 5.01
CA VAL A 103 -12.52 6.00 5.33
C VAL A 103 -11.47 4.93 5.01
N PRO A 104 -11.27 3.89 5.85
CA PRO A 104 -10.23 2.90 5.65
C PRO A 104 -10.14 2.39 4.21
N PHE A 105 -8.94 2.45 3.64
CA PHE A 105 -8.57 1.94 2.31
C PHE A 105 -9.18 2.66 1.10
N ALA A 106 -9.96 3.73 1.31
CA ALA A 106 -10.43 4.58 0.22
C ALA A 106 -9.25 5.28 -0.45
N VAL A 107 -9.15 5.17 -1.77
CA VAL A 107 -8.09 5.80 -2.58
C VAL A 107 -8.72 6.35 -3.85
N PRO A 108 -8.13 7.39 -4.47
CA PRO A 108 -8.63 7.91 -5.73
C PRO A 108 -8.47 6.87 -6.86
N ASP A 109 -9.47 6.80 -7.75
CA ASP A 109 -9.41 5.98 -8.96
C ASP A 109 -8.43 6.55 -10.00
N LYS A 110 -8.22 7.88 -9.98
CA LYS A 110 -7.32 8.60 -10.88
C LYS A 110 -6.45 9.58 -10.11
N VAL A 111 -5.19 9.72 -10.54
CA VAL A 111 -4.22 10.67 -9.96
C VAL A 111 -3.50 11.43 -11.07
N MET A 112 -2.92 12.59 -10.74
CA MET A 112 -2.12 13.33 -11.72
C MET A 112 -0.83 12.56 -12.05
N TRP A 113 -0.38 12.61 -13.30
CA TRP A 113 0.86 11.98 -13.74
C TRP A 113 2.07 12.45 -12.93
N SER A 114 2.12 13.74 -12.59
CA SER A 114 3.16 14.32 -11.74
C SER A 114 3.25 13.64 -10.38
N GLN A 115 2.13 13.42 -9.70
CA GLN A 115 2.06 12.71 -8.43
C GLN A 115 2.49 11.23 -8.57
N LEU A 116 2.08 10.58 -9.65
CA LEU A 116 2.50 9.20 -9.93
C LEU A 116 4.01 9.11 -10.18
N CYS A 117 4.62 10.09 -10.84
CA CYS A 117 6.07 10.15 -11.04
C CYS A 117 6.84 10.17 -9.73
N GLU A 118 6.37 10.91 -8.74
CA GLU A 118 6.98 10.96 -7.41
C GLU A 118 6.93 9.60 -6.73
N ALA A 119 5.75 8.96 -6.73
CA ALA A 119 5.56 7.62 -6.17
C ALA A 119 6.46 6.57 -6.85
N LEU A 120 6.51 6.57 -8.19
CA LEU A 120 7.37 5.69 -8.98
C LEU A 120 8.85 5.92 -8.68
N ASN A 121 9.30 7.17 -8.60
CA ASN A 121 10.68 7.51 -8.33
C ASN A 121 11.11 7.10 -6.91
N MET A 122 10.24 7.32 -5.92
CA MET A 122 10.48 6.88 -4.54
C MET A 122 10.58 5.36 -4.47
N LYS A 123 9.63 4.63 -5.06
CA LYS A 123 9.65 3.17 -5.10
C LYS A 123 10.88 2.64 -5.84
N PHE A 124 11.23 3.24 -6.99
CA PHE A 124 12.41 2.85 -7.76
C PHE A 124 13.69 2.98 -6.93
N LYS A 125 13.96 4.15 -6.33
CA LYS A 125 15.14 4.38 -5.48
C LYS A 125 15.24 3.37 -4.33
N SER A 126 14.10 3.11 -3.67
CA SER A 126 14.02 2.14 -2.59
C SER A 126 14.33 0.71 -3.07
N GLU A 127 13.75 0.29 -4.19
CA GLU A 127 13.88 -1.06 -4.71
C GLU A 127 15.29 -1.37 -5.20
N VAL A 128 15.90 -0.42 -5.92
CA VAL A 128 17.26 -0.57 -6.46
C VAL A 128 18.35 -0.19 -5.45
N GLN A 129 17.96 0.20 -4.23
CA GLN A 129 18.86 0.59 -3.13
C GLN A 129 19.86 1.67 -3.56
N SER A 130 19.38 2.70 -4.27
CA SER A 130 20.21 3.79 -4.78
C SER A 130 19.57 5.15 -4.53
N SER A 131 20.41 6.16 -4.30
CA SER A 131 19.97 7.56 -4.29
C SER A 131 19.67 8.09 -5.70
N ARG A 132 20.20 7.44 -6.75
CA ARG A 132 19.92 7.78 -8.14
C ARG A 132 18.49 7.39 -8.50
N GLY A 133 17.69 8.40 -8.85
CA GLY A 133 16.30 8.24 -9.27
C GLY A 133 16.12 8.18 -10.78
N LEU A 134 14.85 8.15 -11.16
CA LEU A 134 14.39 8.32 -12.55
C LEU A 134 14.73 9.74 -13.03
N THR A 135 15.39 9.84 -14.18
CA THR A 135 15.65 11.14 -14.81
C THR A 135 14.42 11.66 -15.54
N LYS A 136 14.46 12.92 -16.00
CA LYS A 136 13.36 13.50 -16.81
C LYS A 136 13.10 12.69 -18.08
N GLU A 137 14.15 12.18 -18.71
CA GLU A 137 14.07 11.34 -19.91
C GLU A 137 13.43 9.99 -19.60
N ASN A 138 13.73 9.39 -18.43
CA ASN A 138 13.07 8.16 -18.01
C ASN A 138 11.58 8.38 -17.78
N LEU A 139 11.20 9.46 -17.10
CA LEU A 139 9.80 9.81 -16.86
C LEU A 139 9.07 10.12 -18.16
N LEU A 140 9.69 10.83 -19.10
CA LEU A 140 9.11 11.08 -20.43
C LEU A 140 8.83 9.78 -21.17
N PHE A 141 9.79 8.84 -21.20
CA PHE A 141 9.60 7.53 -21.81
C PHE A 141 8.45 6.74 -21.17
N LEU A 142 8.36 6.75 -19.83
CA LEU A 142 7.27 6.10 -19.11
C LEU A 142 5.92 6.75 -19.44
N ALA A 143 5.85 8.08 -19.54
CA ALA A 143 4.64 8.80 -19.93
C ALA A 143 4.18 8.42 -21.34
N GLN A 144 5.08 8.50 -22.32
CA GLN A 144 4.82 8.10 -23.71
C GLN A 144 4.28 6.67 -23.79
N LYS A 145 4.89 5.75 -23.05
CA LYS A 145 4.50 4.34 -23.00
C LYS A 145 3.11 4.15 -22.35
N LEU A 146 2.85 4.81 -21.23
CA LEU A 146 1.60 4.67 -20.48
C LEU A 146 0.40 5.29 -21.22
N PHE A 147 0.61 6.46 -21.81
CA PHE A 147 -0.44 7.19 -22.53
C PHE A 147 -0.54 6.82 -24.01
N ASN A 148 0.38 5.98 -24.53
CA ASN A 148 0.53 5.69 -25.95
C ASN A 148 0.59 6.99 -26.78
N SER A 149 1.45 7.93 -26.34
CA SER A 149 1.56 9.29 -26.88
C SER A 149 2.96 9.53 -27.44
N SER A 150 3.05 10.41 -28.44
CA SER A 150 4.30 10.84 -29.07
C SER A 150 4.71 12.27 -28.67
N MET A 151 4.16 12.82 -27.57
CA MET A 151 4.58 14.13 -27.07
C MET A 151 6.02 14.04 -26.54
N ASN A 152 6.83 15.07 -26.85
CA ASN A 152 8.27 15.07 -26.60
C ASN A 152 8.68 15.88 -25.37
N HIS A 153 7.77 16.64 -24.75
CA HIS A 153 8.05 17.42 -23.56
C HIS A 153 7.31 16.84 -22.36
N LEU A 154 8.02 16.65 -21.25
CA LEU A 154 7.43 16.09 -20.02
C LEU A 154 6.30 16.97 -19.47
N GLU A 155 6.39 18.28 -19.69
CA GLU A 155 5.40 19.27 -19.21
C GLU A 155 4.02 19.07 -19.83
N ASP A 156 3.95 18.53 -21.06
CA ASP A 156 2.70 18.22 -21.75
C ASP A 156 1.85 17.20 -20.96
N TYR A 157 2.49 16.37 -20.13
CA TYR A 157 1.85 15.32 -19.35
C TYR A 157 1.46 15.75 -17.93
N ASN A 158 1.91 16.91 -17.44
CA ASN A 158 1.76 17.29 -16.03
C ASN A 158 0.30 17.35 -15.56
N ASN A 159 -0.61 17.74 -16.45
CA ASN A 159 -2.04 17.85 -16.16
C ASN A 159 -2.84 16.59 -16.56
N MET A 160 -2.17 15.57 -17.11
CA MET A 160 -2.83 14.32 -17.46
C MET A 160 -3.06 13.48 -16.22
N THR A 161 -4.16 12.74 -16.21
CA THR A 161 -4.51 11.83 -15.12
C THR A 161 -4.33 10.38 -15.53
N VAL A 162 -3.84 9.55 -14.61
CA VAL A 162 -3.72 8.11 -14.77
C VAL A 162 -4.73 7.43 -13.86
N SER A 163 -5.56 6.56 -14.43
CA SER A 163 -6.44 5.68 -13.65
C SER A 163 -5.71 4.45 -13.11
N TRP A 164 -6.20 3.90 -12.00
CA TRP A 164 -5.76 2.61 -11.48
C TRP A 164 -5.82 1.51 -12.54
N ALA A 165 -6.87 1.53 -13.37
CA ALA A 165 -7.02 0.58 -14.46
C ALA A 165 -5.90 0.69 -15.50
N GLN A 166 -5.53 1.91 -15.90
CA GLN A 166 -4.38 2.14 -16.80
C GLN A 166 -3.05 1.73 -16.17
N PHE A 167 -2.92 1.91 -14.86
CA PHE A 167 -1.70 1.58 -14.13
C PHE A 167 -1.48 0.06 -13.99
N ASN A 168 -2.53 -0.71 -13.66
CA ASN A 168 -2.35 -2.11 -13.24
C ASN A 168 -3.43 -3.12 -13.72
N ARG A 169 -4.41 -2.73 -14.55
CA ARG A 169 -5.42 -3.66 -15.09
C ARG A 169 -5.39 -3.81 -16.62
N VAL A 170 -4.91 -2.81 -17.36
CA VAL A 170 -4.95 -2.83 -18.83
C VAL A 170 -3.66 -3.43 -19.41
N ASN A 171 -3.73 -4.69 -19.88
CA ASN A 171 -2.65 -5.39 -20.58
C ASN A 171 -2.40 -4.91 -22.04
N LYS A 172 -2.69 -3.64 -22.35
CA LYS A 172 -2.62 -3.12 -23.73
C LYS A 172 -1.72 -1.90 -23.83
N ILE A 173 -0.46 -2.05 -23.44
CA ILE A 173 0.58 -1.23 -24.05
C ILE A 173 0.94 -1.96 -25.35
N PRO A 174 0.50 -1.50 -26.54
CA PRO A 174 0.92 -2.13 -27.79
C PRO A 174 2.45 -2.10 -27.83
N ILE A 175 3.05 -3.29 -27.94
CA ILE A 175 4.47 -3.41 -28.28
C ILE A 175 4.54 -3.07 -29.76
N ASN A 176 4.80 -1.81 -30.08
CA ASN A 176 5.18 -1.47 -31.46
C ASN A 176 6.56 -2.11 -31.69
N ASN A 177 6.57 -3.21 -32.47
CA ASN A 177 7.77 -3.71 -33.14
C ASN A 177 8.15 -2.78 -34.28
#